data_AF-A0A2S7KL73-F1
#
_entry.id   AF-A0A2S7KL73-F1
#
_cell.length_a   1.000
_cell.length_b   1.000
_cell.length_c   1.000
_cell.angle_alpha   90.00
_cell.angle_beta   90.00
_cell.angle_gamma   90.00
#
_symmetry.space_group_name_H-M   'P 1'
#
loop_
_entity.id
_entity.type
_entity.pdbx_description
1 polymer ?
#
loop_
_entity_poly.entity_id
_entity_poly.type
_entity_poly.pdbx_seq_one_letter_code
_entity_poly.pdbx_strand_id
1 'polypeptide(L)'
;MKKLIFLLLATILIVSCSSDDNNNDNDYYNLDTDIIFTFKDSNGNDLLNPNNPNAYLSEPIKIFYLKENGEIEEVYNSNLDASRNFKIITPEDSGSDIYAFQLFPNTYIMENAVTYIEWNDTETDTIKTNYRYGDNHTVCNKVWYNDTNVWTENTDINTGRIFEIIKN
;
A
#
# COMPACT_ATOMS: atom_id res chain seq x y z
N MET A 1 -7.16 35.44 -49.79
CA MET A 1 -6.16 34.69 -49.01
C MET A 1 -6.60 34.40 -47.57
N LYS A 2 -7.18 35.36 -46.81
CA LYS A 2 -7.68 35.10 -45.43
C LYS A 2 -8.83 34.09 -45.32
N LYS A 3 -9.71 34.01 -46.34
CA LYS A 3 -10.82 33.03 -46.37
C LYS A 3 -10.39 31.60 -46.73
N LEU A 4 -9.20 31.41 -47.31
CA LEU A 4 -8.66 30.07 -47.58
C LEU A 4 -8.02 29.44 -46.33
N ILE A 5 -7.44 30.26 -45.45
CA ILE A 5 -6.85 29.82 -44.18
C ILE A 5 -7.94 29.25 -43.24
N PHE A 6 -9.12 29.88 -43.21
CA PHE A 6 -10.26 29.39 -42.42
C PHE A 6 -10.79 28.03 -42.91
N LEU A 7 -10.70 27.75 -44.22
CA LEU A 7 -11.16 26.49 -44.79
C LEU A 7 -10.16 25.34 -44.49
N LEU A 8 -8.87 25.65 -44.33
CA LEU A 8 -7.83 24.67 -44.02
C LEU A 8 -7.82 24.26 -42.53
N LEU A 9 -8.22 25.15 -41.61
CA LEU A 9 -8.36 24.79 -40.19
C LEU A 9 -9.59 23.92 -39.90
N ALA A 10 -10.64 24.02 -40.73
CA ALA A 10 -11.87 23.26 -40.54
C ALA A 10 -11.72 21.77 -40.90
N THR A 11 -10.77 21.41 -41.76
CA THR A 11 -10.58 20.02 -42.23
C THR A 11 -9.71 19.17 -41.30
N ILE A 12 -8.97 19.78 -40.38
CA ILE A 12 -8.12 19.06 -39.40
C ILE A 12 -8.95 18.49 -38.23
N LEU A 13 -10.19 18.97 -38.04
CA LEU A 13 -11.05 18.57 -36.92
C LEU A 13 -11.89 17.31 -37.17
N ILE A 14 -11.92 16.76 -38.40
CA ILE A 14 -12.78 15.62 -38.75
C ILE A 14 -12.04 14.27 -38.87
N VAL A 15 -10.73 14.23 -38.62
CA VAL A 15 -10.02 12.97 -38.38
C VAL A 15 -10.04 12.70 -36.88
N SER A 16 -11.25 12.52 -36.34
CA SER A 16 -11.45 11.92 -35.02
C SER A 16 -11.12 10.44 -35.14
N CYS A 17 -10.33 9.91 -34.21
CA CYS A 17 -9.95 8.50 -34.12
C CYS A 17 -11.11 7.56 -34.43
N SER A 18 -10.91 6.62 -35.36
CA SER A 18 -11.66 5.37 -35.35
C SER A 18 -11.09 4.53 -34.22
N SER A 19 -11.79 4.43 -33.09
CA SER A 19 -11.49 3.35 -32.16
C SER A 19 -12.14 2.07 -32.71
N ASP A 20 -11.32 1.24 -33.36
CA ASP A 20 -11.63 -0.18 -33.48
C ASP A 20 -11.48 -0.77 -32.07
N ASP A 21 -12.48 -0.52 -31.22
CA ASP A 21 -12.56 -1.11 -29.88
C ASP A 21 -13.05 -2.56 -30.02
N ASN A 22 -12.21 -3.42 -30.58
CA ASN A 22 -12.23 -4.85 -30.27
C ASN A 22 -11.50 -5.07 -28.93
N ASN A 23 -11.88 -4.33 -27.90
CA ASN A 23 -11.37 -4.51 -26.54
C ASN A 23 -12.15 -5.65 -25.86
N ASN A 24 -11.99 -6.87 -26.38
CA ASN A 24 -12.37 -8.09 -25.65
C ASN A 24 -11.16 -8.72 -24.95
N ASP A 25 -10.03 -8.01 -24.87
CA ASP A 25 -8.92 -8.38 -24.01
C ASP A 25 -9.13 -7.72 -22.65
N ASN A 26 -9.58 -8.56 -21.71
CA ASN A 26 -9.76 -8.29 -20.31
C ASN A 26 -8.40 -8.06 -19.62
N ASP A 27 -7.64 -7.05 -20.04
CA ASP A 27 -6.31 -6.69 -19.51
C ASP A 27 -6.40 -5.90 -18.18
N TYR A 28 -7.29 -6.32 -17.28
CA TYR A 28 -7.31 -5.77 -15.91
C TYR A 28 -6.25 -6.44 -15.05
N TYR A 29 -5.39 -5.64 -14.42
CA TYR A 29 -4.43 -6.13 -13.43
C TYR A 29 -4.97 -5.92 -12.02
N ASN A 30 -5.08 -6.99 -11.24
CA ASN A 30 -5.50 -6.95 -9.84
C ASN A 30 -4.28 -6.84 -8.91
N LEU A 31 -4.07 -5.65 -8.36
CA LEU A 31 -3.04 -5.40 -7.35
C LEU A 31 -3.68 -5.26 -5.97
N ASP A 32 -3.49 -6.27 -5.13
CA ASP A 32 -4.10 -6.34 -3.79
C ASP A 32 -3.04 -6.75 -2.75
N THR A 33 -2.23 -5.78 -2.32
CA THR A 33 -0.95 -6.05 -1.61
C THR A 33 -0.79 -5.31 -0.30
N ASP A 34 -1.62 -4.30 -0.03
CA ASP A 34 -1.57 -3.52 1.19
C ASP A 34 -2.04 -4.35 2.39
N ILE A 35 -1.56 -4.01 3.56
CA ILE A 35 -1.96 -4.64 4.82
C ILE A 35 -2.39 -3.56 5.80
N ILE A 36 -3.36 -3.88 6.63
CA ILE A 36 -3.91 -2.94 7.62
C ILE A 36 -3.80 -3.61 8.99
N PHE A 37 -3.32 -2.88 9.98
CA PHE A 37 -3.32 -3.39 11.33
C PHE A 37 -3.53 -2.33 12.40
N THR A 38 -4.15 -2.73 13.50
CA THR A 38 -4.22 -1.93 14.72
C THR A 38 -3.00 -2.24 15.59
N PHE A 39 -2.57 -1.26 16.38
CA PHE A 39 -1.41 -1.38 17.25
C PHE A 39 -1.82 -1.02 18.68
N LYS A 40 -1.70 -1.97 19.61
CA LYS A 40 -2.08 -1.76 21.01
C LYS A 40 -0.97 -2.20 21.95
N ASP A 41 -0.93 -1.63 23.14
CA ASP A 41 -0.11 -2.14 24.23
C ASP A 41 -0.77 -3.35 24.92
N SER A 42 -0.06 -3.97 25.85
CA SER A 42 -0.56 -5.11 26.65
C SER A 42 -1.78 -4.79 27.53
N ASN A 43 -2.10 -3.52 27.75
CA ASN A 43 -3.30 -3.07 28.47
C ASN A 43 -4.46 -2.76 27.51
N GLY A 44 -4.26 -2.88 26.20
CA GLY A 44 -5.24 -2.59 25.16
C GLY A 44 -5.33 -1.11 24.77
N ASN A 45 -4.38 -0.26 25.20
CA ASN A 45 -4.35 1.13 24.78
C ASN A 45 -3.90 1.23 23.32
N ASP A 46 -4.62 2.00 22.52
CA ASP A 46 -4.29 2.27 21.11
C ASP A 46 -2.99 3.10 21.02
N LEU A 47 -1.96 2.52 20.40
CA LEU A 47 -0.65 3.13 20.22
C LEU A 47 -0.57 3.98 18.95
N LEU A 48 -1.62 4.06 18.14
CA LEU A 48 -1.72 4.95 16.98
C LEU A 48 -2.60 6.17 17.27
N ASN A 49 -3.33 6.18 18.39
CA ASN A 49 -4.12 7.32 18.83
C ASN A 49 -3.22 8.45 19.34
N PRO A 50 -3.18 9.64 18.70
CA PRO A 50 -2.30 10.73 19.08
C PRO A 50 -2.58 11.33 20.47
N ASN A 51 -3.72 11.01 21.09
CA ASN A 51 -4.02 11.40 22.47
C ASN A 51 -3.37 10.48 23.51
N ASN A 52 -2.83 9.33 23.10
CA ASN A 52 -2.03 8.47 23.95
C ASN A 52 -0.60 9.07 24.08
N PRO A 53 -0.11 9.37 25.30
CA PRO A 53 1.25 9.90 25.50
C PRO A 53 2.37 9.00 24.95
N ASN A 54 2.11 7.71 24.78
CA ASN A 54 3.05 6.72 24.24
C ASN A 54 2.74 6.37 22.77
N ALA A 55 1.98 7.21 22.05
CA ALA A 55 1.62 6.94 20.67
C ALA A 55 2.81 6.97 19.72
N TYR A 56 2.80 6.08 18.75
CA TYR A 56 3.59 6.17 17.53
C TYR A 56 2.98 7.24 16.62
N LEU A 57 3.58 8.43 16.65
CA LEU A 57 3.21 9.53 15.75
C LEU A 57 3.75 9.25 14.34
N SER A 58 3.04 9.70 13.31
CA SER A 58 3.41 9.41 11.92
C SER A 58 4.72 10.07 11.46
N GLU A 59 5.05 11.25 11.99
CA GLU A 59 6.22 12.05 11.57
C GLU A 59 7.57 11.32 11.67
N PRO A 60 7.92 10.65 12.80
CA PRO A 60 9.17 9.90 12.91
C PRO A 60 9.22 8.58 12.13
N ILE A 61 8.08 8.07 11.65
CA ILE A 61 8.02 6.73 11.06
C ILE A 61 8.68 6.72 9.69
N LYS A 62 9.58 5.76 9.49
CA LYS A 62 10.21 5.47 8.19
C LYS A 62 9.95 4.02 7.81
N ILE A 63 9.83 3.80 6.50
CA ILE A 63 9.67 2.48 5.91
C ILE A 63 10.91 2.18 5.09
N PHE A 64 11.42 0.96 5.19
CA PHE A 64 12.55 0.49 4.39
C PHE A 64 12.23 -0.84 3.73
N TYR A 65 12.71 -1.02 2.50
CA TYR A 65 12.61 -2.29 1.79
C TYR A 65 13.97 -2.97 1.73
N LEU A 66 13.99 -4.27 2.03
CA LEU A 66 15.14 -5.12 1.72
C LEU A 66 15.08 -5.48 0.23
N LYS A 67 16.07 -5.04 -0.53
CA LYS A 67 16.20 -5.32 -1.97
C LYS A 67 16.83 -6.70 -2.18
N GLU A 68 16.69 -7.26 -3.38
CA GLU A 68 17.24 -8.58 -3.73
C GLU A 68 18.77 -8.68 -3.57
N ASN A 69 19.47 -7.55 -3.74
CA ASN A 69 20.93 -7.46 -3.55
C ASN A 69 21.35 -7.40 -2.06
N GLY A 70 20.39 -7.41 -1.13
CA GLY A 70 20.62 -7.29 0.31
C GLY A 70 20.70 -5.85 0.83
N GLU A 71 20.56 -4.85 -0.03
CA GLU A 71 20.53 -3.44 0.37
C GLU A 71 19.21 -3.09 1.09
N ILE A 72 19.30 -2.22 2.09
CA ILE A 72 18.13 -1.65 2.77
C ILE A 72 17.93 -0.24 2.23
N GLU A 73 16.82 -0.02 1.53
CA GLU A 73 16.49 1.26 0.90
C GLU A 73 15.32 1.92 1.62
N GLU A 74 15.47 3.19 2.01
CA GLU A 74 14.38 4.00 2.56
C GLU A 74 13.34 4.27 1.49
N VAL A 75 12.07 4.05 1.83
CA VAL A 75 10.95 4.39 0.97
C VAL A 75 10.58 5.85 1.18
N TYR A 76 10.90 6.68 0.19
CA TYR A 76 10.49 8.07 0.15
C TYR A 76 10.28 8.55 -1.28
N ASN A 77 9.04 8.91 -1.62
CA ASN A 77 8.69 9.57 -2.87
C ASN A 77 7.69 10.71 -2.60
N SER A 78 8.19 11.94 -2.61
CA SER A 78 7.39 13.14 -2.31
C SER A 78 6.23 13.42 -3.27
N ASN A 79 6.17 12.72 -4.41
CA ASN A 79 5.09 12.88 -5.39
C ASN A 79 3.91 11.92 -5.14
N LEU A 80 4.00 11.00 -4.18
CA LEU A 80 2.93 10.09 -3.79
C LEU A 80 2.12 10.66 -2.62
N ASP A 81 0.81 10.37 -2.61
CA ASP A 81 -0.07 10.70 -1.48
C ASP A 81 0.42 10.07 -0.16
N ALA A 82 0.96 8.85 -0.23
CA ALA A 82 1.66 8.18 0.86
C ALA A 82 3.17 8.20 0.54
N SER A 83 3.84 9.31 0.81
CA SER A 83 5.24 9.51 0.42
C SER A 83 6.19 8.46 1.00
N ARG A 84 5.84 7.85 2.13
CA ARG A 84 6.59 6.78 2.81
C ARG A 84 5.93 5.40 2.70
N ASN A 85 4.99 5.21 1.78
CA ASN A 85 4.24 3.96 1.60
C ASN A 85 3.53 3.44 2.86
N PHE A 86 3.05 4.35 3.70
CA PHE A 86 2.06 4.04 4.73
C PHE A 86 1.07 5.19 4.91
N LYS A 87 -0.06 4.89 5.56
CA LYS A 87 -1.04 5.87 6.03
C LYS A 87 -1.53 5.49 7.42
N ILE A 88 -1.81 6.48 8.26
CA ILE A 88 -2.63 6.27 9.46
C ILE A 88 -4.07 6.52 9.04
N ILE A 89 -4.90 5.49 9.12
CA ILE A 89 -6.35 5.59 8.96
C ILE A 89 -6.90 6.09 10.28
N THR A 90 -7.56 7.24 10.26
CA THR A 90 -8.15 7.83 11.46
C THR A 90 -9.60 7.34 11.68
N PRO A 91 -10.15 7.57 12.88
CA PRO A 91 -11.57 7.38 13.12
C PRO A 91 -12.48 8.13 12.14
N GLU A 92 -12.08 9.34 11.74
CA GLU A 92 -12.82 10.16 10.77
C GLU A 92 -12.79 9.55 9.37
N ASP A 93 -11.65 9.04 8.93
CA ASP A 93 -11.49 8.42 7.60
C ASP A 93 -12.29 7.11 7.47
N SER A 94 -12.33 6.33 8.56
CA SER A 94 -12.92 4.99 8.57
C SER A 94 -14.39 4.96 9.01
N GLY A 95 -14.87 5.98 9.73
CA GLY A 95 -16.16 5.94 10.41
C GLY A 95 -16.22 4.97 11.59
N SER A 96 -15.06 4.55 12.12
CA SER A 96 -14.90 3.65 13.27
C SER A 96 -14.17 4.35 14.41
N ASP A 97 -14.23 3.86 15.64
CA ASP A 97 -13.52 4.46 16.79
C ASP A 97 -12.04 4.02 16.91
N ILE A 98 -11.41 3.59 15.81
CA ILE A 98 -10.07 2.99 15.82
C ILE A 98 -9.09 3.74 14.92
N TYR A 99 -7.85 3.84 15.37
CA TYR A 99 -6.72 4.18 14.48
C TYR A 99 -6.13 2.89 13.91
N ALA A 100 -5.77 2.90 12.64
CA ALA A 100 -5.13 1.76 11.98
C ALA A 100 -3.95 2.20 11.12
N PHE A 101 -2.96 1.33 11.00
CA PHE A 101 -1.79 1.51 10.16
C PHE A 101 -2.00 0.75 8.85
N GLN A 102 -2.17 1.48 7.75
CA GLN A 102 -2.15 0.91 6.41
C GLN A 102 -0.72 0.97 5.87
N LEU A 103 -0.14 -0.19 5.59
CA LEU A 103 1.18 -0.33 5.00
C LEU A 103 1.06 -0.81 3.56
N PHE A 104 1.85 -0.20 2.67
CA PHE A 104 2.15 -0.73 1.35
C PHE A 104 3.51 -1.43 1.43
N PRO A 105 3.56 -2.75 1.66
CA PRO A 105 4.82 -3.48 1.89
C PRO A 105 5.65 -3.63 0.61
N ASN A 106 6.87 -4.13 0.76
CA ASN A 106 7.79 -4.47 -0.31
C ASN A 106 7.17 -5.51 -1.26
N THR A 107 6.81 -5.08 -2.47
CA THR A 107 6.26 -5.93 -3.54
C THR A 107 7.29 -6.27 -4.62
N TYR A 108 8.55 -5.86 -4.47
CA TYR A 108 9.61 -6.18 -5.44
C TYR A 108 10.08 -7.63 -5.37
N ILE A 109 9.80 -8.31 -4.26
CA ILE A 109 10.16 -9.69 -4.00
C ILE A 109 8.85 -10.46 -3.79
N MET A 110 8.71 -11.64 -4.41
CA MET A 110 7.45 -12.41 -4.34
C MET A 110 7.33 -13.30 -3.11
N GLU A 111 8.46 -13.80 -2.61
CA GLU A 111 8.51 -14.67 -1.44
C GLU A 111 9.43 -14.09 -0.37
N ASN A 112 8.95 -14.08 0.87
CA ASN A 112 9.67 -13.55 2.02
C ASN A 112 10.15 -12.12 1.82
N ALA A 113 9.35 -11.29 1.13
CA ALA A 113 9.67 -9.88 0.95
C ALA A 113 9.70 -9.20 2.31
N VAL A 114 10.77 -8.46 2.58
CA VAL A 114 10.98 -7.82 3.88
C VAL A 114 10.77 -6.32 3.78
N THR A 115 9.94 -5.82 4.70
CA THR A 115 9.71 -4.40 4.96
C THR A 115 10.06 -4.12 6.42
N TYR A 116 10.91 -3.13 6.67
CA TYR A 116 11.18 -2.65 8.02
C TYR A 116 10.32 -1.42 8.30
N ILE A 117 9.75 -1.36 9.50
CA ILE A 117 9.05 -0.20 10.03
C ILE A 117 9.91 0.35 11.15
N GLU A 118 10.62 1.44 10.90
CA GLU A 118 11.32 2.20 11.94
C GLU A 118 10.31 3.17 12.55
N TRP A 119 9.89 2.91 13.77
CA TRP A 119 8.90 3.74 14.46
C TRP A 119 9.51 5.01 15.04
N ASN A 120 10.76 4.90 15.47
CA ASN A 120 11.61 5.93 16.03
C ASN A 120 13.08 5.47 15.99
N ASP A 121 14.00 6.30 16.48
CA ASP A 121 15.45 6.04 16.46
C ASP A 121 15.90 4.74 17.18
N THR A 122 15.03 4.13 17.99
CA THR A 122 15.38 2.97 18.82
C THR A 122 14.54 1.73 18.54
N GLU A 123 13.46 1.85 17.78
CA GLU A 123 12.49 0.78 17.60
C GLU A 123 12.24 0.53 16.12
N THR A 124 12.50 -0.72 15.71
CA THR A 124 12.24 -1.19 14.35
C THR A 124 11.57 -2.55 14.40
N ASP A 125 10.51 -2.70 13.64
CA ASP A 125 9.84 -3.98 13.44
C ASP A 125 10.00 -4.48 12.00
N THR A 126 9.81 -5.79 11.83
CA THR A 126 9.91 -6.46 10.54
C THR A 126 8.55 -6.99 10.11
N ILE A 127 8.11 -6.57 8.94
CA ILE A 127 7.02 -7.20 8.20
C ILE A 127 7.63 -8.07 7.10
N LYS A 128 7.20 -9.33 7.05
CA LYS A 128 7.51 -10.25 5.96
C LYS A 128 6.23 -10.61 5.23
N THR A 129 6.26 -10.59 3.90
CA THR A 129 5.10 -10.92 3.06
C THR A 129 5.44 -11.95 2.01
N ASN A 130 4.44 -12.77 1.67
CA ASN A 130 4.42 -13.54 0.44
C ASN A 130 3.29 -13.07 -0.46
N TYR A 131 3.46 -13.31 -1.75
CA TYR A 131 2.49 -12.97 -2.77
C TYR A 131 2.17 -14.18 -3.65
N ARG A 132 0.89 -14.33 -4.00
CA ARG A 132 0.51 -15.07 -5.21
C ARG A 132 0.51 -14.11 -6.39
N TYR A 133 1.05 -14.56 -7.50
CA TYR A 133 1.14 -13.75 -8.71
C TYR A 133 0.76 -14.59 -9.94
N GLY A 134 0.28 -13.93 -10.98
CA GLY A 134 -0.05 -14.52 -12.26
C GLY A 134 -0.16 -13.45 -13.33
N ASP A 135 -0.65 -13.83 -14.52
CA ASP A 135 -0.68 -12.97 -15.71
C ASP A 135 -1.38 -11.62 -15.48
N ASN A 136 -2.35 -11.59 -14.56
CA ASN A 136 -3.18 -10.43 -14.30
C ASN A 136 -3.36 -10.10 -12.81
N HIS A 137 -2.51 -10.59 -11.92
CA HIS A 137 -2.62 -10.26 -10.50
C HIS A 137 -1.32 -10.37 -9.71
N THR A 138 -1.23 -9.58 -8.64
CA THR A 138 -0.34 -9.79 -7.49
C THR A 138 -1.15 -9.56 -6.23
N VAL A 139 -1.25 -10.59 -5.39
CA VAL A 139 -2.03 -10.53 -4.15
C VAL A 139 -1.21 -11.04 -2.98
N CYS A 140 -1.15 -10.27 -1.89
CA CYS A 140 -0.49 -10.72 -0.67
C CYS A 140 -1.28 -11.90 -0.07
N ASN A 141 -0.61 -13.05 0.10
CA ASN A 141 -1.24 -14.26 0.61
C ASN A 141 -0.74 -14.71 2.00
N LYS A 142 0.29 -14.04 2.54
CA LYS A 142 0.80 -14.32 3.88
C LYS A 142 1.55 -13.14 4.46
N VAL A 143 1.38 -12.91 5.76
CA VAL A 143 2.02 -11.82 6.50
C VAL A 143 2.59 -12.36 7.81
N TRP A 144 3.83 -11.99 8.10
CA TRP A 144 4.44 -12.14 9.41
C TRP A 144 4.86 -10.79 9.95
N TYR A 145 4.69 -10.61 11.24
CA TYR A 145 5.21 -9.48 12.00
C TYR A 145 6.19 -10.02 13.04
N ASN A 146 7.44 -9.55 13.01
CA ASN A 146 8.53 -10.03 13.88
C ASN A 146 8.58 -11.56 13.97
N ASP A 147 8.62 -12.20 12.80
CA ASP A 147 8.62 -13.66 12.59
C ASP A 147 7.39 -14.43 13.10
N THR A 148 6.38 -13.74 13.63
CA THR A 148 5.09 -14.33 14.00
C THR A 148 4.10 -14.24 12.85
N ASN A 149 3.48 -15.35 12.45
CA ASN A 149 2.42 -15.34 11.44
C ASN A 149 1.18 -14.64 12.01
N VAL A 150 0.80 -13.53 11.41
CA VAL A 150 -0.36 -12.71 11.84
C VAL A 150 -1.53 -12.82 10.87
N TRP A 151 -1.28 -13.21 9.62
CA TRP A 151 -2.31 -13.37 8.62
C TRP A 151 -1.90 -14.36 7.52
N THR A 152 -2.85 -15.16 7.06
CA THR A 152 -2.71 -16.05 5.91
C THR A 152 -4.01 -16.01 5.12
N GLU A 153 -3.91 -15.93 3.79
CA GLU A 153 -5.08 -15.89 2.91
C GLU A 153 -5.99 -17.10 3.15
N ASN A 154 -7.29 -16.81 3.26
CA ASN A 154 -8.34 -17.80 3.24
C ASN A 154 -9.23 -17.53 2.03
N THR A 155 -9.15 -18.37 1.01
CA THR A 155 -9.89 -18.19 -0.25
C THR A 155 -11.39 -18.41 -0.08
N ASP A 156 -11.83 -19.04 1.01
CA ASP A 156 -13.25 -19.27 1.29
C ASP A 156 -13.92 -18.08 1.99
N ILE A 157 -13.13 -17.20 2.61
CA ILE A 157 -13.62 -16.06 3.38
C ILE A 157 -12.76 -14.82 3.09
N ASN A 158 -13.33 -13.86 2.36
CA ASN A 158 -12.66 -12.59 2.11
C ASN A 158 -12.89 -11.61 3.27
N THR A 159 -12.04 -11.67 4.31
CA THR A 159 -12.09 -10.74 5.45
C THR A 159 -11.19 -9.50 5.28
N GLY A 160 -10.50 -9.37 4.15
CA GLY A 160 -9.40 -8.41 4.00
C GLY A 160 -8.16 -8.77 4.85
N ARG A 161 -7.06 -8.06 4.61
CA ARG A 161 -5.78 -8.18 5.35
C ARG A 161 -5.76 -7.22 6.54
N ILE A 162 -6.66 -7.47 7.50
CA ILE A 162 -6.81 -6.66 8.73
C ILE A 162 -6.51 -7.54 9.95
N PHE A 163 -5.57 -7.12 10.79
CA PHE A 163 -5.18 -7.84 12.02
C PHE A 163 -4.76 -6.89 13.15
N GLU A 164 -4.63 -7.41 14.36
CA GLU A 164 -4.20 -6.64 15.54
C GLU A 164 -2.81 -7.07 15.98
N ILE A 165 -1.97 -6.10 16.33
CA ILE A 165 -0.65 -6.31 16.93
C ILE A 165 -0.67 -5.80 18.37
N ILE A 166 -0.23 -6.67 19.29
CA ILE A 166 0.03 -6.30 20.69
C ILE A 166 1.53 -6.10 20.87
N LYS A 167 1.93 -4.89 21.22
CA LYS A 167 3.32 -4.50 21.52
C LYS A 167 3.62 -4.80 23.00
N ASN A 168 4.75 -5.48 23.23
CA ASN A 168 5.25 -5.82 24.57
C ASN A 168 6.24 -4.77 25.08
#